data_AF-A0A8J7J110-F1
#
_entry.id   AF-A0A8J7J110-F1
#
_cell.length_a   1.000
_cell.length_b   1.000
_cell.length_c   1.000
_cell.angle_alpha   90.00
_cell.angle_beta   90.00
_cell.angle_gamma   90.00
#
_symmetry.space_group_name_H-M   'P 1'
#
loop_
_entity.id
_entity.type
_entity.pdbx_description
1 polymer ?
#
loop_
_entity_poly.entity_id
_entity_poly.type
_entity_poly.pdbx_seq_one_letter_code
_entity_poly.pdbx_strand_id
1 'polypeptide(L)'
;MNCFSNTLKSIFNILIFILSFQFYSQNNTKPNVIVIYTDDQGAIDLGSYGAEDIYTPNLDKLAKMGTRFTQAYVAAPVCAPSRAALLTGKYPQNAGLTGNTSATPGSHGLPEEQYTLAELFKDNGYKTGHIGKWHLGMSEASSPNAQGFDYSFGHLRGCIDNYSHFFYWEGPNIHDLHENGKEVFYDGQYFPDLASNKALDFVEKNKKNPFFMYYAINMPHYPYQPTQKWRDYYKDVEKPRGDYGAFISTIDERIGFLIDKLNSLKLLENTIIVYQSDNGYSTEIRAFGGGGNSGPYRGAKSSLFEGGIRLPTIISWKDHLPENIVNDQFLVNIDWMPTLAKLCNLSVTPTNLDGIDMSKMLQNPSMASPRNTAFWKYGNQWVVRKGKWKLIGYPKDTSHKGILNMENDALFLSNLEDNVSEMVNLAKKHPDIVKELIDLYLSWEHGSKNDIPQKMKTVSHLGSNASITALTPLHNKYKNLNVLLDGKRGYNDYASGQWIGQEGTNLELIIDLKATKQLSKISTGYMHEPGNWIFSPKAIEISFSNDGNTFGSPQKGILPTNSNNKNKFIDLFIMKVDQKSRYLKINVQGIGTCPKGHPGDGFPAWFFIDEIIIE
;
A
#
# COMPACT_ATOMS: atom_id res chain seq x y z
N MET A 1 -69.40 25.40 -47.88
CA MET A 1 -68.82 25.77 -46.56
C MET A 1 -68.19 24.61 -45.77
N ASN A 2 -68.14 23.36 -46.26
CA ASN A 2 -67.63 22.21 -45.48
C ASN A 2 -66.27 21.61 -45.91
N CYS A 3 -65.60 22.14 -46.95
CA CYS A 3 -64.28 21.63 -47.35
C CYS A 3 -63.09 22.41 -46.77
N PHE A 4 -63.29 23.64 -46.28
CA PHE A 4 -62.21 24.45 -45.71
C PHE A 4 -61.93 24.17 -44.22
N SER A 5 -62.87 23.56 -43.48
CA SER A 5 -62.70 23.35 -42.03
C SER A 5 -61.90 22.09 -41.68
N ASN A 6 -61.88 21.07 -42.55
CA ASN A 6 -61.15 19.83 -42.30
C ASN A 6 -59.65 19.96 -42.59
N THR A 7 -59.26 20.79 -43.56
CA THR A 7 -57.85 21.03 -43.89
C THR A 7 -57.14 21.85 -42.80
N LEU A 8 -57.83 22.84 -42.21
CA LEU A 8 -57.29 23.60 -41.07
C LEU A 8 -57.16 22.75 -39.79
N LYS A 9 -58.09 21.83 -39.52
CA LYS A 9 -57.96 20.90 -38.38
C LYS A 9 -56.81 19.91 -38.54
N SER A 10 -56.54 19.46 -39.76
CA SER A 10 -55.42 18.55 -40.03
C SER A 10 -54.05 19.25 -39.92
N ILE A 11 -53.94 20.50 -40.38
CA ILE A 11 -52.73 21.32 -40.22
C ILE A 11 -52.50 21.69 -38.74
N PHE A 12 -53.55 21.97 -37.98
CA PHE A 12 -53.45 22.28 -36.55
C PHE A 12 -53.01 21.06 -35.72
N ASN A 13 -53.49 19.86 -36.05
CA ASN A 13 -53.05 18.62 -35.39
C ASN A 13 -51.61 18.23 -35.77
N ILE A 14 -51.17 18.50 -37.00
CA ILE A 14 -49.76 18.30 -37.40
C ILE A 14 -48.85 19.33 -36.72
N LEU A 15 -49.28 20.59 -36.54
CA LEU A 15 -48.51 21.57 -35.77
C LEU A 15 -48.41 21.19 -34.28
N ILE A 16 -49.45 20.62 -33.67
CA ILE A 16 -49.39 20.12 -32.28
C ILE A 16 -48.51 18.87 -32.16
N PHE A 17 -48.46 18.01 -33.19
CA PHE A 17 -47.56 16.85 -33.23
C PHE A 17 -46.09 17.25 -33.45
N ILE A 18 -45.84 18.34 -34.18
CA ILE A 18 -44.48 18.90 -34.37
C ILE A 18 -44.04 19.74 -33.15
N LEU A 19 -44.97 20.38 -32.43
CA LEU A 19 -44.70 21.10 -31.17
C LEU A 19 -44.54 20.18 -29.94
N SER A 20 -44.93 18.91 -30.04
CA SER A 20 -44.69 17.89 -29.00
C SER A 20 -43.38 17.10 -29.20
N PHE A 21 -42.71 17.28 -30.34
CA PHE A 21 -41.25 17.18 -30.41
C PHE A 21 -40.62 18.47 -29.88
N GLN A 22 -40.95 18.82 -28.62
CA GLN A 22 -39.96 19.57 -27.85
C GLN A 22 -38.72 18.71 -27.86
N PHE A 23 -37.67 19.25 -28.47
CA PHE A 23 -36.30 18.79 -28.30
C PHE A 23 -36.14 18.33 -26.85
N TYR A 24 -36.13 17.02 -26.61
CA TYR A 24 -35.23 16.46 -25.63
C TYR A 24 -33.85 16.77 -26.18
N SER A 25 -33.43 18.02 -26.00
CA SER A 25 -32.03 18.34 -25.90
C SER A 25 -31.58 17.41 -24.79
N GLN A 26 -30.94 16.31 -25.18
CA GLN A 26 -30.15 15.49 -24.29
C GLN A 26 -29.18 16.51 -23.71
N ASN A 27 -29.53 17.04 -22.54
CA ASN A 27 -28.79 18.09 -21.91
C ASN A 27 -27.43 17.44 -21.74
N ASN A 28 -26.46 17.92 -22.51
CA ASN A 28 -25.13 17.32 -22.65
C ASN A 28 -24.35 17.70 -21.38
N THR A 29 -24.95 17.42 -20.23
CA THR A 29 -24.48 17.75 -18.91
C THR A 29 -23.44 16.73 -18.58
N LYS A 30 -22.19 17.19 -18.57
CA LYS A 30 -21.05 16.46 -18.03
C LYS A 30 -21.46 15.79 -16.71
N PRO A 31 -21.28 14.46 -16.53
CA PRO A 31 -21.62 13.80 -15.29
C PRO A 31 -20.70 14.29 -14.18
N ASN A 32 -21.21 14.35 -12.95
CA ASN A 32 -20.35 14.50 -11.78
C ASN A 32 -19.55 13.23 -11.56
N VAL A 33 -18.41 13.33 -10.87
CA VAL A 33 -17.57 12.19 -10.54
C VAL A 33 -17.21 12.25 -9.06
N ILE A 34 -17.43 11.15 -8.36
CA ILE A 34 -17.04 11.00 -6.96
C ILE A 34 -16.20 9.73 -6.84
N VAL A 35 -14.98 9.87 -6.32
CA VAL A 35 -14.14 8.74 -5.93
C VAL A 35 -14.12 8.69 -4.41
N ILE A 36 -14.79 7.69 -3.85
CA ILE A 36 -14.80 7.36 -2.43
C ILE A 36 -13.64 6.38 -2.19
N TYR A 37 -12.71 6.75 -1.33
CA TYR A 37 -11.49 5.98 -1.09
C TYR A 37 -11.29 5.73 0.39
N THR A 38 -11.41 4.48 0.84
CA THR A 38 -11.23 4.08 2.24
C THR A 38 -9.78 3.71 2.55
N ASP A 39 -9.45 3.57 3.84
CA ASP A 39 -8.08 3.45 4.33
C ASP A 39 -7.92 2.20 5.20
N ASP A 40 -7.08 1.25 4.79
CA ASP A 40 -6.87 -0.05 5.45
C ASP A 40 -8.13 -0.95 5.54
N GLN A 41 -8.90 -1.07 4.46
CA GLN A 41 -10.08 -1.96 4.46
C GLN A 41 -9.76 -3.36 3.94
N GLY A 42 -10.28 -4.38 4.61
CA GLY A 42 -10.13 -5.77 4.19
C GLY A 42 -10.96 -6.12 2.96
N ALA A 43 -10.45 -7.09 2.19
CA ALA A 43 -10.98 -7.46 0.88
C ALA A 43 -12.44 -7.95 0.89
N ILE A 44 -12.91 -8.50 2.02
CA ILE A 44 -14.26 -9.06 2.14
C ILE A 44 -15.15 -8.34 3.16
N ASP A 45 -14.73 -7.16 3.65
CA ASP A 45 -15.38 -6.48 4.79
C ASP A 45 -16.69 -5.73 4.45
N LEU A 46 -17.33 -6.08 3.34
CA LEU A 46 -18.65 -5.59 2.95
C LEU A 46 -19.59 -6.78 2.78
N GLY A 47 -20.88 -6.62 3.08
CA GLY A 47 -21.89 -7.66 2.88
C GLY A 47 -21.93 -8.16 1.43
N SER A 48 -21.84 -7.25 0.47
CA SER A 48 -21.75 -7.51 -0.98
C SER A 48 -20.45 -8.22 -1.41
N TYR A 49 -19.46 -8.32 -0.53
CA TYR A 49 -18.21 -9.05 -0.71
C TYR A 49 -18.09 -10.29 0.18
N GLY A 50 -19.11 -10.60 0.99
CA GLY A 50 -19.19 -11.82 1.79
C GLY A 50 -18.98 -11.65 3.29
N ALA A 51 -18.92 -10.42 3.82
CA ALA A 51 -18.99 -10.22 5.27
C ALA A 51 -20.38 -10.66 5.77
N GLU A 52 -20.41 -11.60 6.71
CA GLU A 52 -21.64 -12.02 7.39
C GLU A 52 -21.87 -11.26 8.69
N ASP A 53 -20.80 -10.70 9.26
CA ASP A 53 -20.77 -10.08 10.57
C ASP A 53 -20.72 -8.55 10.51
N ILE A 54 -20.33 -7.94 9.39
CA ILE A 54 -20.29 -6.48 9.21
C ILE A 54 -21.50 -6.00 8.40
N TYR A 55 -22.24 -5.07 8.97
CA TYR A 55 -23.44 -4.43 8.41
C TYR A 55 -23.10 -3.20 7.55
N THR A 56 -23.22 -3.33 6.22
CA THR A 56 -22.91 -2.28 5.23
C THR A 56 -24.02 -2.06 4.19
N PRO A 57 -25.26 -1.73 4.62
CA PRO A 57 -26.40 -1.67 3.71
C PRO A 57 -26.26 -0.63 2.59
N ASN A 58 -25.57 0.49 2.81
CA ASN A 58 -25.45 1.56 1.81
C ASN A 58 -24.46 1.20 0.71
N LEU A 59 -23.31 0.62 1.08
CA LEU A 59 -22.34 0.11 0.13
C LEU A 59 -22.85 -1.12 -0.62
N ASP A 60 -23.64 -1.98 0.03
CA ASP A 60 -24.31 -3.09 -0.63
C ASP A 60 -25.37 -2.60 -1.63
N LYS A 61 -26.08 -1.51 -1.31
CA LYS A 61 -26.97 -0.83 -2.24
C LYS A 61 -26.20 -0.21 -3.40
N LEU A 62 -25.05 0.44 -3.14
CA LEU A 62 -24.19 0.99 -4.19
C LEU A 62 -23.70 -0.11 -5.14
N ALA A 63 -23.30 -1.27 -4.61
CA ALA A 63 -22.93 -2.44 -5.39
C ALA A 63 -24.08 -2.94 -6.28
N LYS A 64 -25.31 -2.99 -5.75
CA LYS A 64 -26.52 -3.35 -6.52
C LYS A 64 -26.85 -2.32 -7.60
N MET A 65 -26.58 -1.04 -7.36
CA MET A 65 -26.78 0.05 -8.33
C MET A 65 -25.66 0.14 -9.39
N GLY A 66 -24.71 -0.78 -9.40
CA GLY A 66 -23.57 -0.71 -10.30
C GLY A 66 -22.91 -2.05 -10.55
N THR A 67 -21.62 -1.99 -10.80
CA THR A 67 -20.75 -3.16 -10.99
C THR A 67 -19.78 -3.25 -9.82
N ARG A 68 -19.75 -4.40 -9.14
CA ARG A 68 -18.71 -4.73 -8.14
C ARG A 68 -17.67 -5.66 -8.75
N PHE A 69 -16.40 -5.43 -8.45
CA PHE A 69 -15.29 -6.21 -9.01
C PHE A 69 -14.75 -7.21 -8.02
N THR A 70 -14.56 -8.45 -8.45
CA THR A 70 -13.87 -9.45 -7.63
C THR A 70 -12.37 -9.45 -7.88
N GLN A 71 -11.86 -8.86 -8.98
CA GLN A 71 -10.44 -8.82 -9.34
C GLN A 71 -9.92 -7.39 -9.58
N ALA A 72 -10.23 -6.49 -8.64
CA ALA A 72 -9.72 -5.11 -8.64
C ALA A 72 -8.56 -4.93 -7.68
N TYR A 73 -7.53 -4.22 -8.14
CA TYR A 73 -6.25 -4.08 -7.45
C TYR A 73 -5.85 -2.63 -7.23
N VAL A 74 -5.03 -2.39 -6.22
CA VAL A 74 -4.26 -1.16 -6.07
C VAL A 74 -2.82 -1.37 -6.50
N ALA A 75 -2.18 -0.33 -7.00
CA ALA A 75 -0.80 -0.41 -7.51
C ALA A 75 0.28 -0.49 -6.41
N ALA A 76 -0.10 -0.36 -5.13
CA ALA A 76 0.81 -0.51 -4.00
C ALA A 76 0.09 -1.05 -2.76
N PRO A 77 0.80 -1.77 -1.87
CA PRO A 77 0.19 -2.35 -0.67
C PRO A 77 0.15 -1.38 0.54
N VAL A 78 0.32 -0.07 0.30
CA VAL A 78 0.37 0.99 1.31
C VAL A 78 -0.18 2.32 0.78
N CYS A 79 -0.61 3.17 1.71
CA CYS A 79 -1.45 4.33 1.46
C CYS A 79 -0.91 5.32 0.41
N ALA A 80 0.22 6.00 0.67
CA ALA A 80 0.65 7.13 -0.17
C ALA A 80 0.97 6.71 -1.62
N PRO A 81 1.76 5.64 -1.85
CA PRO A 81 2.00 5.12 -3.19
C PRO A 81 0.72 4.71 -3.93
N SER A 82 -0.25 4.11 -3.23
CA SER A 82 -1.53 3.76 -3.85
C SER A 82 -2.35 4.98 -4.23
N ARG A 83 -2.36 6.03 -3.40
CA ARG A 83 -3.09 7.29 -3.65
C ARG A 83 -2.47 8.05 -4.80
N ALA A 84 -1.14 8.11 -4.87
CA ALA A 84 -0.41 8.67 -6.00
C ALA A 84 -0.79 7.95 -7.30
N ALA A 85 -0.84 6.62 -7.26
CA ALA A 85 -1.19 5.81 -8.42
C ALA A 85 -2.62 6.06 -8.92
N LEU A 86 -3.59 6.09 -8.00
CA LEU A 86 -4.98 6.43 -8.31
C LEU A 86 -5.08 7.82 -8.98
N LEU A 87 -4.47 8.83 -8.36
CA LEU A 87 -4.61 10.21 -8.80
C LEU A 87 -3.85 10.53 -10.08
N THR A 88 -2.78 9.80 -10.41
CA THR A 88 -1.96 10.09 -11.61
C THR A 88 -2.17 9.10 -12.75
N GLY A 89 -2.85 7.98 -12.51
CA GLY A 89 -2.95 6.90 -13.50
C GLY A 89 -1.61 6.23 -13.82
N LYS A 90 -0.64 6.32 -12.91
CA LYS A 90 0.72 5.80 -13.07
C LYS A 90 1.09 4.81 -11.97
N TYR A 91 1.98 3.89 -12.28
CA TYR A 91 2.63 3.08 -11.24
C TYR A 91 3.36 4.00 -10.25
N PRO A 92 3.47 3.61 -8.96
CA PRO A 92 4.09 4.47 -7.95
C PRO A 92 5.52 4.91 -8.29
N GLN A 93 6.26 4.08 -9.03
CA GLN A 93 7.61 4.40 -9.52
C GLN A 93 7.59 5.55 -10.54
N ASN A 94 6.61 5.59 -11.43
CA ASN A 94 6.41 6.64 -12.43
C ASN A 94 5.71 7.89 -11.87
N ALA A 95 4.90 7.71 -10.82
CA ALA A 95 4.32 8.80 -10.04
C ALA A 95 5.35 9.48 -9.12
N GLY A 96 6.55 8.89 -8.94
CA GLY A 96 7.63 9.44 -8.11
C GLY A 96 7.46 9.18 -6.61
N LEU A 97 6.57 8.26 -6.21
CA LEU A 97 6.27 7.99 -4.80
C LEU A 97 6.18 6.48 -4.51
N THR A 98 7.30 5.87 -4.13
CA THR A 98 7.42 4.42 -3.91
C THR A 98 7.23 3.97 -2.45
N GLY A 99 7.12 4.91 -1.52
CA GLY A 99 6.88 4.69 -0.09
C GLY A 99 5.97 5.76 0.51
N ASN A 100 5.57 5.58 1.77
CA ASN A 100 4.80 6.60 2.49
C ASN A 100 5.63 7.88 2.69
N THR A 101 4.98 9.03 2.59
CA THR A 101 5.63 10.33 2.76
C THR A 101 6.00 10.59 4.21
N SER A 102 7.07 11.35 4.43
CA SER A 102 7.41 11.81 5.78
C SER A 102 6.31 12.71 6.36
N ALA A 103 6.15 12.68 7.68
CA ALA A 103 5.25 13.57 8.42
C ALA A 103 5.88 14.94 8.72
N THR A 104 7.17 15.12 8.42
CA THR A 104 7.90 16.37 8.65
C THR A 104 7.37 17.48 7.74
N PRO A 105 7.06 18.67 8.27
CA PRO A 105 6.67 19.83 7.46
C PRO A 105 7.68 20.13 6.34
N GLY A 106 7.20 20.45 5.14
CA GLY A 106 8.04 20.71 3.97
C GLY A 106 8.68 19.48 3.32
N SER A 107 8.43 18.27 3.84
CA SER A 107 8.90 17.05 3.21
C SER A 107 8.29 16.84 1.82
N HIS A 108 9.09 16.23 0.95
CA HIS A 108 8.68 15.89 -0.40
C HIS A 108 7.52 14.88 -0.40
N GLY A 109 6.70 14.95 -1.45
CA GLY A 109 5.55 14.08 -1.63
C GLY A 109 5.33 13.78 -3.10
N LEU A 110 4.08 13.86 -3.56
CA LEU A 110 3.81 13.78 -4.99
C LEU A 110 4.55 14.92 -5.71
N PRO A 111 5.40 14.61 -6.72
CA PRO A 111 6.12 15.63 -7.47
C PRO A 111 5.16 16.61 -8.15
N GLU A 112 5.54 17.90 -8.21
CA GLU A 112 4.72 18.99 -8.75
C GLU A 112 4.40 18.79 -10.24
N GLU A 113 5.30 18.14 -10.99
CA GLU A 113 5.14 17.85 -12.41
C GLU A 113 4.13 16.72 -12.72
N GLN A 114 3.62 16.02 -11.70
CA GLN A 114 2.63 14.97 -11.91
C GLN A 114 1.26 15.58 -12.16
N TYR A 115 0.65 15.19 -13.29
CA TYR A 115 -0.70 15.59 -13.63
C TYR A 115 -1.74 14.66 -13.00
N THR A 116 -2.64 15.22 -12.21
CA THR A 116 -3.60 14.49 -11.39
C THR A 116 -5.01 14.43 -11.98
N LEU A 117 -5.85 13.55 -11.43
CA LEU A 117 -7.28 13.48 -11.71
C LEU A 117 -7.97 14.83 -11.45
N ALA A 118 -7.54 15.57 -10.43
CA ALA A 118 -8.11 16.88 -10.15
C ALA A 118 -7.79 17.88 -11.26
N GLU A 119 -6.55 17.97 -11.70
CA GLU A 119 -6.17 18.84 -12.82
C GLU A 119 -6.87 18.43 -14.11
N LEU A 120 -6.94 17.12 -14.40
CA LEU A 120 -7.69 16.57 -15.54
C LEU A 120 -9.14 17.08 -15.55
N PHE A 121 -9.85 16.95 -14.44
CA PHE A 121 -11.23 17.39 -14.36
C PHE A 121 -11.36 18.92 -14.40
N LYS A 122 -10.47 19.64 -13.70
CA LYS A 122 -10.45 21.10 -13.65
C LYS A 122 -10.23 21.72 -15.03
N ASP A 123 -9.26 21.22 -15.79
CA ASP A 123 -8.97 21.66 -17.16
C ASP A 123 -10.14 21.40 -18.12
N ASN A 124 -11.00 20.43 -17.78
CA ASN A 124 -12.24 20.15 -18.52
C ASN A 124 -13.48 20.84 -17.90
N GLY A 125 -13.29 21.87 -17.06
CA GLY A 125 -14.35 22.75 -16.57
C GLY A 125 -15.14 22.23 -15.38
N TYR A 126 -14.60 21.25 -14.64
CA TYR A 126 -15.20 20.77 -13.40
C TYR A 126 -14.76 21.60 -12.20
N LYS A 127 -15.60 21.63 -11.17
CA LYS A 127 -15.19 22.01 -9.81
C LYS A 127 -14.55 20.84 -9.10
N THR A 128 -13.42 21.03 -8.45
CA THR A 128 -12.64 19.94 -7.84
C THR A 128 -12.58 20.05 -6.32
N GLY A 129 -12.88 18.96 -5.62
CA GLY A 129 -12.90 18.89 -4.15
C GLY A 129 -12.12 17.71 -3.61
N HIS A 130 -11.18 17.96 -2.69
CA HIS A 130 -10.53 16.95 -1.86
C HIS A 130 -11.09 16.99 -0.45
N ILE A 131 -11.51 15.84 0.07
CA ILE A 131 -12.06 15.74 1.43
C ILE A 131 -11.52 14.48 2.09
N GLY A 132 -10.79 14.63 3.20
CA GLY A 132 -10.23 13.52 3.96
C GLY A 132 -8.70 13.49 4.01
N LYS A 133 -8.13 12.29 3.92
CA LYS A 133 -6.70 12.02 3.99
C LYS A 133 -6.02 12.30 2.65
N TRP A 134 -5.07 13.23 2.66
CA TRP A 134 -4.21 13.50 1.50
C TRP A 134 -3.06 12.49 1.42
N HIS A 135 -2.12 12.54 2.37
CA HIS A 135 -0.97 11.64 2.48
C HIS A 135 -0.07 11.61 1.24
N LEU A 136 0.07 12.74 0.55
CA LEU A 136 0.91 12.90 -0.65
C LEU A 136 1.91 14.04 -0.49
N GLY A 137 2.35 14.31 0.74
CA GLY A 137 3.41 15.26 1.06
C GLY A 137 2.97 16.41 1.96
N MET A 138 3.97 17.07 2.56
CA MET A 138 3.80 18.16 3.52
C MET A 138 4.37 19.49 2.98
N SER A 139 4.73 19.55 1.71
CA SER A 139 5.19 20.76 1.03
C SER A 139 4.01 21.52 0.39
N GLU A 140 4.18 22.81 0.15
CA GLU A 140 3.18 23.63 -0.55
C GLU A 140 2.91 23.11 -1.97
N ALA A 141 3.97 22.74 -2.70
CA ALA A 141 3.91 22.20 -4.06
C ALA A 141 3.21 20.83 -4.13
N SER A 142 3.29 20.04 -3.05
CA SER A 142 2.61 18.75 -2.95
C SER A 142 1.25 18.85 -2.26
N SER A 143 0.72 20.05 -1.99
CA SER A 143 -0.58 20.23 -1.32
C SER A 143 -1.74 19.88 -2.25
N PRO A 144 -2.94 19.53 -1.73
CA PRO A 144 -4.10 19.26 -2.57
C PRO A 144 -4.43 20.43 -3.52
N ASN A 145 -4.31 21.68 -3.03
CA ASN A 145 -4.65 22.85 -3.82
C ASN A 145 -3.63 23.13 -4.94
N ALA A 146 -2.35 22.83 -4.72
CA ALA A 146 -1.32 22.86 -5.77
C ALA A 146 -1.54 21.76 -6.81
N GLN A 147 -2.11 20.62 -6.39
CA GLN A 147 -2.39 19.43 -7.20
C GLN A 147 -3.83 19.45 -7.76
N GLY A 148 -4.30 20.62 -8.17
CA GLY A 148 -5.54 20.78 -8.96
C GLY A 148 -6.87 20.88 -8.19
N PHE A 149 -6.90 20.72 -6.86
CA PHE A 149 -8.15 20.84 -6.09
C PHE A 149 -8.53 22.30 -5.79
N ASP A 150 -9.70 22.75 -6.25
CA ASP A 150 -10.27 24.08 -5.95
C ASP A 150 -10.64 24.21 -4.46
N TYR A 151 -11.11 23.10 -3.87
CA TYR A 151 -11.46 23.00 -2.47
C TYR A 151 -10.75 21.81 -1.81
N SER A 152 -10.20 22.01 -0.62
CA SER A 152 -9.61 20.94 0.17
C SER A 152 -9.99 21.07 1.64
N PHE A 153 -10.44 19.98 2.26
CA PHE A 153 -10.60 19.86 3.71
C PHE A 153 -10.10 18.50 4.20
N GLY A 154 -9.20 18.49 5.18
CA GLY A 154 -8.75 17.27 5.82
C GLY A 154 -7.31 17.32 6.29
N HIS A 155 -6.68 16.16 6.37
CA HIS A 155 -5.35 16.01 6.98
C HIS A 155 -4.30 15.61 5.95
N LEU A 156 -3.06 16.06 6.16
CA LEU A 156 -1.99 15.93 5.17
C LEU A 156 -1.12 14.69 5.40
N ARG A 157 -1.01 14.23 6.66
CA ARG A 157 -0.20 13.09 7.06
C ARG A 157 -0.96 11.77 6.95
N GLY A 158 -0.28 10.68 7.30
CA GLY A 158 -0.79 9.32 7.17
C GLY A 158 -1.96 8.96 8.09
N CYS A 159 -2.15 9.64 9.23
CA CYS A 159 -3.22 9.37 10.17
C CYS A 159 -3.43 10.54 11.14
N ILE A 160 -4.63 10.62 11.73
CA ILE A 160 -4.94 11.53 12.84
C ILE A 160 -5.81 10.81 13.86
N ASP A 161 -5.79 11.27 15.11
CA ASP A 161 -6.85 10.97 16.06
C ASP A 161 -8.13 11.71 15.64
N ASN A 162 -9.28 11.02 15.62
CA ASN A 162 -10.49 11.57 15.01
C ASN A 162 -11.20 12.66 15.84
N TYR A 163 -10.69 13.03 17.02
CA TYR A 163 -11.31 14.08 17.86
C TYR A 163 -10.35 15.25 18.11
N SER A 164 -9.09 14.95 18.39
CA SER A 164 -8.06 15.96 18.56
C SER A 164 -7.51 16.46 17.22
N HIS A 165 -7.57 15.63 16.17
CA HIS A 165 -6.96 15.87 14.85
C HIS A 165 -5.43 15.93 14.86
N PHE A 166 -4.80 15.34 15.87
CA PHE A 166 -3.36 15.24 15.95
C PHE A 166 -2.87 13.98 15.25
N PHE A 167 -1.83 14.13 14.43
CA PHE A 167 -0.96 13.05 14.05
C PHE A 167 -0.17 12.55 15.27
N TYR A 168 -0.16 11.24 15.48
CA TYR A 168 0.39 10.59 16.68
C TYR A 168 1.36 9.44 16.37
N TRP A 169 1.75 9.26 15.10
CA TRP A 169 2.63 8.14 14.71
C TRP A 169 4.08 8.36 15.14
N GLU A 170 4.56 9.59 14.96
CA GLU A 170 5.91 10.02 15.33
C GLU A 170 5.81 11.19 16.28
N GLY A 171 6.62 11.18 17.34
CA GLY A 171 6.65 12.23 18.34
C GLY A 171 7.48 13.44 17.88
N PRO A 172 7.16 14.66 18.34
CA PRO A 172 5.98 15.00 19.14
C PRO A 172 4.69 14.92 18.32
N ASN A 173 3.54 14.71 18.97
CA ASN A 173 2.24 14.79 18.29
C ASN A 173 2.04 16.19 17.69
N ILE A 174 1.51 16.26 16.47
CA ILE A 174 1.32 17.52 15.72
C ILE A 174 -0.11 17.58 15.22
N HIS A 175 -0.77 18.73 15.42
CA HIS A 175 -2.08 18.97 14.82
C HIS A 175 -1.98 18.93 13.28
N ASP A 176 -2.98 18.36 12.61
CA ASP A 176 -2.93 18.06 11.18
C ASP A 176 -4.31 18.19 10.52
N LEU A 177 -5.04 19.27 10.79
CA LEU A 177 -6.31 19.54 10.11
C LEU A 177 -6.26 20.86 9.36
N HIS A 178 -6.59 20.81 8.07
CA HIS A 178 -6.45 21.94 7.16
C HIS A 178 -7.70 22.14 6.29
N GLU A 179 -8.00 23.40 5.98
CA GLU A 179 -8.97 23.83 4.97
C GLU A 179 -8.31 24.82 4.01
N ASN A 180 -8.23 24.47 2.73
CA ASN A 180 -7.57 25.25 1.68
C ASN A 180 -6.16 25.75 2.06
N GLY A 181 -5.32 24.83 2.53
CA GLY A 181 -3.93 25.09 2.93
C GLY A 181 -3.76 25.78 4.29
N LYS A 182 -4.85 26.22 4.93
CA LYS A 182 -4.81 26.84 6.26
C LYS A 182 -5.14 25.80 7.33
N GLU A 183 -4.35 25.77 8.39
CA GLU A 183 -4.67 24.98 9.57
C GLU A 183 -5.97 25.49 10.22
N VAL A 184 -6.85 24.56 10.62
CA VAL A 184 -8.16 24.86 11.21
C VAL A 184 -8.42 23.97 12.43
N PHE A 185 -8.95 24.55 13.50
CA PHE A 185 -9.14 23.86 14.78
C PHE A 185 -10.61 23.57 15.02
N TYR A 186 -10.93 22.29 15.23
CA TYR A 186 -12.27 21.80 15.51
C TYR A 186 -12.27 20.92 16.78
N ASP A 187 -11.66 21.42 17.86
CA ASP A 187 -11.35 20.65 19.07
C ASP A 187 -12.54 19.81 19.58
N GLY A 188 -12.33 18.50 19.69
CA GLY A 188 -13.31 17.55 20.21
C GLY A 188 -14.46 17.22 19.26
N GLN A 189 -14.51 17.82 18.06
CA GLN A 189 -15.45 17.41 17.02
C GLN A 189 -14.93 16.19 16.28
N TYR A 190 -15.84 15.31 15.88
CA TYR A 190 -15.48 14.04 15.27
C TYR A 190 -15.16 14.21 13.77
N PHE A 191 -13.93 13.92 13.38
CA PHE A 191 -13.43 14.12 12.01
C PHE A 191 -14.30 13.47 10.92
N PRO A 192 -14.77 12.21 11.04
CA PRO A 192 -15.65 11.63 10.04
C PRO A 192 -16.97 12.40 9.84
N ASP A 193 -17.51 13.05 10.88
CA ASP A 193 -18.68 13.93 10.73
C ASP A 193 -18.32 15.22 10.02
N LEU A 194 -17.19 15.84 10.38
CA LEU A 194 -16.67 17.02 9.69
C LEU A 194 -16.48 16.73 8.20
N ALA A 195 -15.75 15.67 7.86
CA ALA A 195 -15.49 15.27 6.48
C ALA A 195 -16.79 14.95 5.72
N SER A 196 -17.72 14.20 6.33
CA SER A 196 -19.03 13.93 5.75
C SER A 196 -19.79 15.24 5.46
N ASN A 197 -19.88 16.15 6.42
CA ASN A 197 -20.58 17.42 6.25
C ASN A 197 -19.95 18.28 5.15
N LYS A 198 -18.62 18.36 5.07
CA LYS A 198 -17.93 19.07 3.98
C LYS A 198 -18.22 18.46 2.61
N ALA A 199 -18.36 17.13 2.52
CA ALA A 199 -18.71 16.46 1.27
C ALA A 199 -20.14 16.79 0.83
N LEU A 200 -21.11 16.75 1.76
CA LEU A 200 -22.49 17.16 1.49
C LEU A 200 -22.58 18.63 1.07
N ASP A 201 -21.84 19.51 1.74
CA ASP A 201 -21.76 20.94 1.41
C ASP A 201 -21.13 21.18 0.03
N PHE A 202 -20.09 20.45 -0.32
CA PHE A 202 -19.44 20.56 -1.62
C PHE A 202 -20.40 20.17 -2.75
N VAL A 203 -21.16 19.07 -2.59
CA VAL A 203 -22.20 18.65 -3.54
C VAL A 203 -23.30 19.72 -3.65
N GLU A 204 -23.80 20.23 -2.52
CA GLU A 204 -24.85 21.27 -2.51
C GLU A 204 -24.41 22.55 -3.22
N LYS A 205 -23.21 23.06 -2.91
CA LYS A 205 -22.66 24.28 -3.50
C LYS A 205 -22.44 24.14 -5.00
N ASN A 206 -22.10 22.94 -5.46
CA ASN A 206 -21.78 22.67 -6.85
C ASN A 206 -22.93 22.02 -7.63
N LYS A 207 -24.14 21.87 -7.08
CA LYS A 207 -25.27 21.19 -7.76
C LYS A 207 -25.68 21.72 -9.14
N LYS A 208 -25.17 22.89 -9.54
CA LYS A 208 -25.40 23.51 -10.87
C LYS A 208 -24.20 23.41 -11.82
N ASN A 209 -23.06 22.88 -11.36
CA ASN A 209 -21.82 22.75 -12.11
C ASN A 209 -21.37 21.28 -12.08
N PRO A 210 -20.72 20.74 -13.13
CA PRO A 210 -20.09 19.44 -13.02
C PRO A 210 -18.96 19.50 -11.98
N PHE A 211 -18.85 18.46 -11.14
CA PHE A 211 -17.81 18.40 -10.11
C PHE A 211 -17.10 17.05 -10.05
N PHE A 212 -15.83 17.09 -9.68
CA PHE A 212 -15.02 15.93 -9.31
C PHE A 212 -14.71 16.03 -7.82
N MET A 213 -15.08 15.00 -7.05
CA MET A 213 -14.80 14.92 -5.63
C MET A 213 -13.97 13.68 -5.33
N TYR A 214 -12.77 13.88 -4.78
CA TYR A 214 -11.99 12.83 -4.16
C TYR A 214 -12.30 12.81 -2.66
N TYR A 215 -13.17 11.89 -2.26
CA TYR A 215 -13.61 11.71 -0.88
C TYR A 215 -12.83 10.57 -0.23
N ALA A 216 -11.67 10.92 0.30
CA ALA A 216 -10.63 10.00 0.75
C ALA A 216 -10.68 9.80 2.26
N ILE A 217 -11.69 9.08 2.76
CA ILE A 217 -11.91 8.93 4.20
C ILE A 217 -10.78 8.09 4.81
N ASN A 218 -10.27 8.53 5.96
CA ASN A 218 -9.22 7.86 6.74
C ASN A 218 -9.70 6.61 7.50
N MET A 219 -10.87 6.07 7.17
CA MET A 219 -11.49 4.95 7.87
C MET A 219 -11.48 3.72 6.96
N PRO A 220 -11.29 2.50 7.50
CA PRO A 220 -11.20 2.14 8.93
C PRO A 220 -9.81 2.27 9.61
N HIS A 221 -8.80 2.93 9.02
CA HIS A 221 -7.48 3.08 9.65
C HIS A 221 -7.59 3.51 11.13
N TYR A 222 -6.85 2.83 12.01
CA TYR A 222 -6.85 3.11 13.45
C TYR A 222 -6.48 4.58 13.75
N PRO A 223 -6.88 5.15 14.90
CA PRO A 223 -7.54 4.50 16.03
C PRO A 223 -9.02 4.20 15.75
N TYR A 224 -9.49 3.00 16.12
CA TYR A 224 -10.88 2.62 15.93
C TYR A 224 -11.79 3.41 16.88
N GLN A 225 -12.38 4.48 16.36
CA GLN A 225 -13.24 5.39 17.10
C GLN A 225 -14.62 5.47 16.43
N PRO A 226 -15.41 4.39 16.41
CA PRO A 226 -16.74 4.40 15.80
C PRO A 226 -17.72 5.25 16.61
N THR A 227 -18.86 5.61 16.01
CA THR A 227 -19.96 6.25 16.74
C THR A 227 -20.52 5.32 17.82
N GLN A 228 -21.16 5.91 18.83
CA GLN A 228 -21.78 5.15 19.93
C GLN A 228 -22.79 4.12 19.42
N LYS A 229 -23.62 4.50 18.43
CA LYS A 229 -24.60 3.60 17.78
C LYS A 229 -23.96 2.30 17.32
N TRP A 230 -22.86 2.39 16.57
CA TRP A 230 -22.21 1.20 16.02
C TRP A 230 -21.39 0.48 17.10
N ARG A 231 -20.76 1.20 18.04
CA ARG A 231 -20.13 0.56 19.20
C ARG A 231 -21.10 -0.34 19.97
N ASP A 232 -22.33 0.13 20.19
CA ASP A 232 -23.37 -0.63 20.90
C ASP A 232 -23.89 -1.81 20.07
N TYR A 233 -23.98 -1.65 18.74
CA TYR A 233 -24.38 -2.73 17.83
C TYR A 233 -23.38 -3.90 17.83
N TYR A 234 -22.08 -3.61 17.86
CA TYR A 234 -20.99 -4.60 17.80
C TYR A 234 -20.43 -5.00 19.18
N LYS A 235 -21.06 -4.59 20.29
CA LYS A 235 -20.53 -4.79 21.64
C LYS A 235 -20.26 -6.27 22.01
N ASP A 236 -20.99 -7.20 21.37
CA ASP A 236 -20.90 -8.64 21.59
C ASP A 236 -20.02 -9.36 20.55
N VAL A 237 -19.44 -8.63 19.58
CA VAL A 237 -18.48 -9.15 18.60
C VAL A 237 -17.06 -9.02 19.15
N GLU A 238 -16.27 -10.09 19.03
CA GLU A 238 -14.92 -10.16 19.58
C GLU A 238 -14.01 -9.03 19.06
N LYS A 239 -13.18 -8.46 19.93
CA LYS A 239 -12.19 -7.44 19.56
C LYS A 239 -10.93 -8.09 18.99
N PRO A 240 -10.28 -7.49 17.98
CA PRO A 240 -10.57 -6.17 17.41
C PRO A 240 -11.63 -6.14 16.30
N ARG A 241 -12.19 -7.29 15.89
CA ARG A 241 -13.18 -7.38 14.80
C ARG A 241 -14.43 -6.52 15.05
N GLY A 242 -14.98 -6.52 16.25
CA GLY A 242 -16.14 -5.71 16.61
C GLY A 242 -15.88 -4.20 16.53
N ASP A 243 -14.75 -3.72 17.07
CA ASP A 243 -14.37 -2.30 16.99
C ASP A 243 -14.11 -1.86 15.53
N TYR A 244 -13.48 -2.72 14.73
CA TYR A 244 -13.26 -2.49 13.30
C TYR A 244 -14.59 -2.49 12.50
N GLY A 245 -15.47 -3.48 12.71
CA GLY A 245 -16.77 -3.58 12.04
C GLY A 245 -17.70 -2.42 12.38
N ALA A 246 -17.66 -1.94 13.63
CA ALA A 246 -18.34 -0.72 14.03
C ALA A 246 -17.83 0.51 13.26
N PHE A 247 -16.53 0.56 12.96
CA PHE A 247 -15.93 1.66 12.22
C PHE A 247 -16.26 1.62 10.73
N ILE A 248 -16.32 0.41 10.13
CA ILE A 248 -16.84 0.20 8.78
C ILE A 248 -18.33 0.63 8.68
N SER A 249 -19.16 0.24 9.65
CA SER A 249 -20.59 0.62 9.64
C SER A 249 -20.80 2.11 9.85
N THR A 250 -19.89 2.75 10.60
CA THR A 250 -19.84 4.21 10.76
C THR A 250 -19.61 4.89 9.41
N ILE A 251 -18.70 4.38 8.57
CA ILE A 251 -18.46 4.99 7.26
C ILE A 251 -19.55 4.65 6.23
N ASP A 252 -20.09 3.43 6.27
CA ASP A 252 -21.23 3.04 5.43
C ASP A 252 -22.42 4.00 5.61
N GLU A 253 -22.74 4.36 6.86
CA GLU A 253 -23.82 5.30 7.18
C GLU A 253 -23.59 6.70 6.56
N ARG A 254 -22.35 7.22 6.63
CA ARG A 254 -21.99 8.53 6.05
C ARG A 254 -22.02 8.51 4.52
N ILE A 255 -21.62 7.39 3.92
CA ILE A 255 -21.78 7.18 2.47
C ILE A 255 -23.27 7.14 2.10
N GLY A 256 -24.11 6.56 2.96
CA GLY A 256 -25.57 6.66 2.85
C GLY A 256 -26.06 8.10 2.78
N PHE A 257 -25.59 8.98 3.67
CA PHE A 257 -25.94 10.41 3.65
C PHE A 257 -25.54 11.09 2.33
N LEU A 258 -24.37 10.75 1.77
CA LEU A 258 -23.92 11.28 0.49
C LEU A 258 -24.82 10.81 -0.67
N ILE A 259 -25.16 9.52 -0.72
CA ILE A 259 -26.05 8.95 -1.75
C ILE A 259 -27.45 9.59 -1.64
N ASP A 260 -27.99 9.71 -0.43
CA ASP A 260 -29.29 10.35 -0.19
C ASP A 260 -29.28 11.83 -0.57
N LYS A 261 -28.17 12.53 -0.34
CA LYS A 261 -28.00 13.92 -0.76
C LYS A 261 -28.02 14.06 -2.27
N LEU A 262 -27.27 13.23 -3.00
CA LEU A 262 -27.31 13.20 -4.47
C LEU A 262 -28.72 12.93 -5.00
N ASN A 263 -29.42 11.98 -4.39
CA ASN A 263 -30.80 11.65 -4.76
C ASN A 263 -31.76 12.83 -4.50
N SER A 264 -31.68 13.45 -3.31
CA SER A 264 -32.53 14.60 -2.97
C SER A 264 -32.32 15.82 -3.89
N LEU A 265 -31.11 15.96 -4.43
CA LEU A 265 -30.74 16.99 -5.38
C LEU A 265 -30.96 16.59 -6.84
N LYS A 266 -31.44 15.36 -7.10
CA LYS A 266 -31.63 14.80 -8.45
C LYS A 266 -30.33 14.78 -9.26
N LEU A 267 -29.23 14.46 -8.60
CA LEU A 267 -27.89 14.36 -9.20
C LEU A 267 -27.43 12.91 -9.38
N LEU A 268 -28.09 11.95 -8.75
CA LEU A 268 -27.63 10.56 -8.66
C LEU A 268 -27.46 9.91 -10.05
N GLU A 269 -28.43 10.07 -10.95
CA GLU A 269 -28.40 9.54 -12.31
C GLU A 269 -27.32 10.21 -13.18
N ASN A 270 -26.90 11.43 -12.84
CA ASN A 270 -25.83 12.16 -13.51
C ASN A 270 -24.53 12.19 -12.69
N THR A 271 -24.28 11.18 -11.86
CA THR A 271 -23.05 11.07 -11.05
C THR A 271 -22.45 9.68 -11.19
N ILE A 272 -21.18 9.63 -11.61
CA ILE A 272 -20.35 8.43 -11.54
C ILE A 272 -19.78 8.34 -10.12
N ILE A 273 -20.00 7.22 -9.44
CA ILE A 273 -19.46 6.94 -8.11
C ILE A 273 -18.52 5.75 -8.21
N VAL A 274 -17.25 5.96 -7.91
CA VAL A 274 -16.25 4.90 -7.71
C VAL A 274 -16.02 4.75 -6.22
N TYR A 275 -16.07 3.52 -5.70
CA TYR A 275 -15.69 3.17 -4.34
C TYR A 275 -14.54 2.17 -4.40
N GLN A 276 -13.46 2.41 -3.65
CA GLN A 276 -12.34 1.49 -3.52
C GLN A 276 -11.59 1.73 -2.19
N SER A 277 -10.78 0.78 -1.73
CA SER A 277 -9.84 0.99 -0.62
C SER A 277 -8.39 1.21 -1.11
N ASP A 278 -7.54 1.86 -0.32
CA ASP A 278 -6.17 2.18 -0.69
C ASP A 278 -5.17 1.03 -0.57
N ASN A 279 -5.38 0.10 0.35
CA ASN A 279 -4.61 -1.11 0.53
C ASN A 279 -5.37 -2.10 1.42
N GLY A 280 -4.86 -3.32 1.57
CA GLY A 280 -5.42 -4.29 2.51
C GLY A 280 -5.41 -3.79 3.95
N TYR A 281 -6.24 -4.41 4.79
CA TYR A 281 -6.34 -4.05 6.21
C TYR A 281 -5.01 -4.12 6.96
N SER A 282 -4.86 -3.32 8.01
CA SER A 282 -3.67 -3.33 8.85
C SER A 282 -3.69 -4.50 9.84
N THR A 283 -2.53 -5.11 10.08
CA THR A 283 -2.27 -6.06 11.17
C THR A 283 -1.33 -5.48 12.23
N GLU A 284 -1.12 -4.16 12.20
CA GLU A 284 -0.19 -3.48 13.08
C GLU A 284 -0.67 -3.52 14.55
N ILE A 285 0.27 -3.46 15.49
CA ILE A 285 -0.03 -3.50 16.93
C ILE A 285 -0.98 -2.36 17.33
N ARG A 286 -0.85 -1.19 16.68
CA ARG A 286 -1.74 -0.02 16.91
C ARG A 286 -3.15 -0.21 16.35
N ALA A 287 -3.33 -1.15 15.43
CA ALA A 287 -4.60 -1.67 14.99
C ALA A 287 -5.11 -2.80 15.91
N PHE A 288 -4.49 -3.00 17.08
CA PHE A 288 -4.73 -4.15 17.97
C PHE A 288 -4.52 -5.51 17.29
N GLY A 289 -3.60 -5.57 16.31
CA GLY A 289 -3.37 -6.77 15.50
C GLY A 289 -4.35 -6.94 14.34
N GLY A 290 -5.30 -6.01 14.14
CA GLY A 290 -6.12 -5.91 12.94
C GLY A 290 -7.61 -5.78 13.22
N GLY A 291 -8.43 -6.65 12.62
CA GLY A 291 -9.89 -6.60 12.68
C GLY A 291 -10.54 -6.62 11.31
N GLY A 292 -9.82 -6.19 10.27
CA GLY A 292 -10.21 -6.43 8.88
C GLY A 292 -10.03 -7.89 8.46
N ASN A 293 -10.72 -8.25 7.38
CA ASN A 293 -10.70 -9.61 6.84
C ASN A 293 -10.49 -9.60 5.32
N SER A 294 -9.47 -10.32 4.87
CA SER A 294 -9.21 -10.55 3.43
C SER A 294 -9.78 -11.87 2.92
N GLY A 295 -10.58 -12.59 3.70
CA GLY A 295 -11.24 -13.83 3.30
C GLY A 295 -10.25 -14.91 2.90
N PRO A 296 -10.37 -15.52 1.71
CA PRO A 296 -9.41 -16.53 1.27
C PRO A 296 -8.06 -15.93 0.87
N TYR A 297 -7.97 -14.63 0.62
CA TYR A 297 -6.76 -13.99 0.12
C TYR A 297 -5.68 -13.91 1.21
N ARG A 298 -4.45 -14.27 0.86
CA ARG A 298 -3.29 -14.20 1.76
C ARG A 298 -2.71 -12.79 1.77
N GLY A 299 -2.10 -12.40 2.89
CA GLY A 299 -1.51 -11.07 3.06
C GLY A 299 -2.52 -10.02 3.54
N ALA A 300 -1.96 -8.90 3.97
CA ALA A 300 -2.64 -7.71 4.47
C ALA A 300 -1.80 -6.49 4.06
N LYS A 301 -2.03 -5.30 4.64
CA LYS A 301 -1.19 -4.10 4.41
C LYS A 301 0.31 -4.43 4.37
N SER A 302 1.04 -3.79 3.46
CA SER A 302 2.47 -4.02 3.16
C SER A 302 2.85 -5.36 2.50
N SER A 303 1.89 -6.23 2.19
CA SER A 303 2.10 -7.48 1.44
C SER A 303 1.68 -7.35 -0.02
N LEU A 304 2.44 -7.95 -0.95
CA LEU A 304 2.03 -8.08 -2.35
C LEU A 304 1.22 -9.37 -2.66
N PHE A 305 0.92 -10.19 -1.64
CA PHE A 305 -0.12 -11.22 -1.78
C PHE A 305 -1.50 -10.56 -1.97
N GLU A 306 -2.47 -11.30 -2.49
CA GLU A 306 -3.81 -10.85 -2.90
C GLU A 306 -4.46 -9.99 -1.82
N GLY A 307 -4.43 -10.38 -0.55
CA GLY A 307 -5.09 -9.67 0.54
C GLY A 307 -4.49 -8.31 0.89
N GLY A 308 -3.29 -7.98 0.39
CA GLY A 308 -2.68 -6.66 0.53
C GLY A 308 -3.00 -5.69 -0.61
N ILE A 309 -3.39 -6.19 -1.79
CA ILE A 309 -3.56 -5.38 -3.00
C ILE A 309 -4.88 -5.58 -3.76
N ARG A 310 -5.64 -6.66 -3.50
CA ARG A 310 -6.95 -6.96 -4.12
C ARG A 310 -8.06 -6.55 -3.17
N LEU A 311 -8.87 -5.56 -3.57
CA LEU A 311 -9.72 -4.80 -2.65
C LEU A 311 -11.14 -4.61 -3.16
N PRO A 312 -12.13 -4.39 -2.26
CA PRO A 312 -13.49 -4.10 -2.67
C PRO A 312 -13.50 -2.87 -3.55
N THR A 313 -14.11 -3.01 -4.73
CA THR A 313 -14.17 -1.95 -5.74
C THR A 313 -15.53 -1.95 -6.43
N ILE A 314 -16.22 -0.81 -6.42
CA ILE A 314 -17.55 -0.66 -7.02
C ILE A 314 -17.52 0.57 -7.92
N ILE A 315 -18.13 0.47 -9.10
CA ILE A 315 -18.50 1.64 -9.91
C ILE A 315 -19.99 1.64 -10.17
N SER A 316 -20.64 2.78 -9.98
CA SER A 316 -22.04 3.01 -10.34
C SER A 316 -22.15 4.28 -11.18
N TRP A 317 -22.94 4.20 -12.23
CA TRP A 317 -23.48 5.36 -12.94
C TRP A 317 -24.90 4.98 -13.32
N LYS A 318 -25.82 5.33 -12.42
CA LYS A 318 -27.21 4.87 -12.47
C LYS A 318 -27.84 5.16 -13.84
N ASP A 319 -28.53 4.18 -14.40
CA ASP A 319 -29.17 4.20 -15.72
C ASP A 319 -28.21 4.38 -16.94
N HIS A 320 -26.89 4.38 -16.74
CA HIS A 320 -25.88 4.57 -17.81
C HIS A 320 -24.86 3.42 -17.90
N LEU A 321 -24.51 2.82 -16.76
CA LEU A 321 -23.71 1.59 -16.69
C LEU A 321 -24.58 0.41 -16.24
N PRO A 322 -24.19 -0.83 -16.58
CA PRO A 322 -24.85 -2.03 -16.09
C PRO A 322 -24.95 -2.08 -14.55
N GLU A 323 -26.15 -2.37 -14.06
CA GLU A 323 -26.47 -2.46 -12.63
C GLU A 323 -26.52 -3.92 -12.17
N ASN A 324 -26.26 -4.15 -10.89
CA ASN A 324 -26.23 -5.45 -10.23
C ASN A 324 -25.30 -6.48 -10.91
N ILE A 325 -24.14 -6.02 -11.36
CA ILE A 325 -23.14 -6.86 -12.01
C ILE A 325 -22.03 -7.25 -11.02
N VAL A 326 -21.65 -8.52 -11.06
CA VAL A 326 -20.42 -9.02 -10.47
C VAL A 326 -19.44 -9.25 -11.61
N ASN A 327 -18.36 -8.47 -11.62
CA ASN A 327 -17.37 -8.53 -12.69
C ASN A 327 -16.05 -9.11 -12.14
N ASP A 328 -15.57 -10.18 -12.77
CA ASP A 328 -14.32 -10.86 -12.41
C ASP A 328 -13.13 -10.45 -13.27
N GLN A 329 -13.30 -9.45 -14.14
CA GLN A 329 -12.24 -8.94 -14.98
C GLN A 329 -11.21 -8.14 -14.18
N PHE A 330 -9.98 -8.16 -14.68
CA PHE A 330 -8.83 -7.58 -14.02
C PHE A 330 -8.76 -6.05 -14.22
N LEU A 331 -8.61 -5.29 -13.14
CA LEU A 331 -8.29 -3.85 -13.18
C LEU A 331 -7.33 -3.46 -12.05
N VAL A 332 -6.60 -2.36 -12.25
CA VAL A 332 -5.73 -1.73 -11.25
C VAL A 332 -6.17 -0.27 -11.09
N ASN A 333 -6.07 0.31 -9.90
CA ASN A 333 -6.53 1.68 -9.63
C ASN A 333 -5.93 2.77 -10.53
N ILE A 334 -4.76 2.53 -11.16
CA ILE A 334 -4.18 3.38 -12.21
C ILE A 334 -5.07 3.50 -13.46
N ASP A 335 -5.97 2.54 -13.68
CA ASP A 335 -6.89 2.50 -14.81
C ASP A 335 -8.03 3.50 -14.67
N TRP A 336 -8.27 4.05 -13.47
CA TRP A 336 -9.38 4.97 -13.25
C TRP A 336 -9.23 6.29 -14.00
N MET A 337 -8.03 6.86 -14.06
CA MET A 337 -7.81 8.12 -14.79
C MET A 337 -8.23 8.06 -16.27
N PRO A 338 -7.68 7.16 -17.10
CA PRO A 338 -8.09 7.09 -18.52
C PRO A 338 -9.55 6.66 -18.68
N THR A 339 -10.04 5.77 -17.79
CA THR A 339 -11.43 5.30 -17.83
C THR A 339 -12.44 6.41 -17.54
N LEU A 340 -12.24 7.18 -16.47
CA LEU A 340 -13.11 8.28 -16.09
C LEU A 340 -13.04 9.41 -17.13
N ALA A 341 -11.85 9.68 -17.69
CA ALA A 341 -11.72 10.62 -18.79
C ALA A 341 -12.58 10.21 -19.99
N LYS A 342 -12.57 8.91 -20.33
CA LYS A 342 -13.36 8.37 -21.44
C LYS A 342 -14.86 8.40 -21.17
N LEU A 343 -15.30 7.95 -19.98
CA LEU A 343 -16.72 7.93 -19.59
C LEU A 343 -17.33 9.34 -19.56
N CYS A 344 -16.56 10.35 -19.14
CA CYS A 344 -16.99 11.75 -19.11
C CYS A 344 -16.78 12.49 -20.44
N ASN A 345 -16.26 11.82 -21.48
CA ASN A 345 -15.93 12.41 -22.77
C ASN A 345 -15.04 13.66 -22.66
N LEU A 346 -13.98 13.59 -21.84
CA LEU A 346 -13.04 14.69 -21.63
C LEU A 346 -12.15 14.88 -22.87
N SER A 347 -11.89 16.14 -23.24
CA SER A 347 -11.14 16.51 -24.45
C SER A 347 -9.62 16.47 -24.25
N VAL A 348 -9.17 16.64 -23.01
CA VAL A 348 -7.75 16.58 -22.63
C VAL A 348 -7.52 15.26 -21.93
N THR A 349 -6.66 14.41 -22.46
CA THR A 349 -6.21 13.17 -21.79
C THR A 349 -4.69 13.11 -21.79
N PRO A 350 -4.03 12.87 -20.65
CA PRO A 350 -2.59 12.73 -20.60
C PRO A 350 -2.15 11.57 -21.50
N THR A 351 -1.05 11.76 -22.23
CA THR A 351 -0.52 10.73 -23.14
C THR A 351 0.47 9.77 -22.47
N ASN A 352 0.94 10.11 -21.26
CA ASN A 352 1.92 9.34 -20.51
C ASN A 352 1.27 8.70 -19.27
N LEU A 353 0.42 7.70 -19.49
CA LEU A 353 -0.28 6.94 -18.43
C LEU A 353 0.13 5.47 -18.49
N ASP A 354 0.25 4.85 -17.32
CA ASP A 354 0.37 3.38 -17.19
C ASP A 354 -1.03 2.71 -17.16
N GLY A 355 -2.04 3.49 -16.80
CA GLY A 355 -3.44 3.09 -16.81
C GLY A 355 -3.97 2.82 -18.22
N ILE A 356 -4.91 1.89 -18.31
CA ILE A 356 -5.58 1.50 -19.54
C ILE A 356 -7.07 1.84 -19.41
N ASP A 357 -7.67 2.39 -20.46
CA ASP A 357 -9.10 2.69 -20.52
C ASP A 357 -9.95 1.41 -20.43
N MET A 358 -10.75 1.29 -19.37
CA MET A 358 -11.65 0.18 -19.08
C MET A 358 -13.10 0.44 -19.53
N SER A 359 -13.41 1.62 -20.09
CA SER A 359 -14.79 2.05 -20.35
C SER A 359 -15.62 1.05 -21.17
N LYS A 360 -15.02 0.41 -22.19
CA LYS A 360 -15.71 -0.61 -23.00
C LYS A 360 -16.07 -1.86 -22.20
N MET A 361 -15.19 -2.29 -21.30
CA MET A 361 -15.44 -3.40 -20.37
C MET A 361 -16.52 -3.06 -19.35
N LEU A 362 -16.56 -1.80 -18.90
CA LEU A 362 -17.58 -1.32 -17.98
C LEU A 362 -18.96 -1.23 -18.64
N GLN A 363 -19.03 -0.76 -19.88
CA GLN A 363 -20.26 -0.65 -20.65
C GLN A 363 -20.78 -2.01 -21.12
N ASN A 364 -19.89 -2.98 -21.36
CA ASN A 364 -20.23 -4.34 -21.72
C ASN A 364 -19.50 -5.35 -20.81
N PRO A 365 -20.17 -5.83 -19.73
CA PRO A 365 -19.55 -6.71 -18.74
C PRO A 365 -19.07 -8.07 -19.27
N SER A 366 -19.49 -8.46 -20.47
CA SER A 366 -19.01 -9.68 -21.14
C SER A 366 -17.65 -9.50 -21.83
N MET A 367 -17.19 -8.26 -21.99
CA MET A 367 -15.91 -7.96 -22.63
C MET A 367 -14.76 -8.23 -21.66
N ALA A 368 -13.70 -8.86 -22.17
CA ALA A 368 -12.51 -9.09 -21.38
C ALA A 368 -11.80 -7.78 -21.04
N SER A 369 -11.10 -7.75 -19.90
CA SER A 369 -10.22 -6.62 -19.58
C SER A 369 -9.15 -6.45 -20.68
N PRO A 370 -8.91 -5.21 -21.14
CA PRO A 370 -7.77 -4.91 -22.00
C PRO A 370 -6.43 -5.11 -21.28
N ARG A 371 -6.43 -5.21 -19.94
CA ARG A 371 -5.25 -5.50 -19.12
C ARG A 371 -5.13 -7.00 -18.89
N ASN A 372 -4.06 -7.59 -19.43
CA ASN A 372 -3.67 -8.98 -19.14
C ASN A 372 -2.37 -9.08 -18.31
N THR A 373 -1.70 -7.96 -18.05
CA THR A 373 -0.43 -7.94 -17.32
C THR A 373 -0.35 -6.72 -16.41
N ALA A 374 0.25 -6.91 -15.24
CA ALA A 374 0.57 -5.83 -14.32
C ALA A 374 1.79 -6.16 -13.45
N PHE A 375 2.40 -5.11 -12.95
CA PHE A 375 3.63 -5.14 -12.16
C PHE A 375 3.40 -4.46 -10.82
N TRP A 376 4.12 -4.92 -9.79
CA TRP A 376 4.21 -4.23 -8.52
C TRP A 376 5.65 -4.28 -8.03
N LYS A 377 6.06 -3.23 -7.33
CA LYS A 377 7.35 -3.20 -6.60
C LYS A 377 7.18 -2.36 -5.34
N TYR A 378 7.52 -2.94 -4.20
CA TYR A 378 7.41 -2.28 -2.90
C TYR A 378 8.49 -2.78 -1.94
N GLY A 379 9.36 -1.86 -1.51
CA GLY A 379 10.62 -2.24 -0.86
C GLY A 379 11.40 -3.19 -1.76
N ASN A 380 11.74 -4.36 -1.24
CA ASN A 380 12.39 -5.43 -1.98
C ASN A 380 11.41 -6.43 -2.64
N GLN A 381 10.11 -6.34 -2.35
CA GLN A 381 9.12 -7.21 -2.95
C GLN A 381 8.82 -6.75 -4.38
N TRP A 382 8.55 -7.70 -5.27
CA TRP A 382 8.01 -7.41 -6.59
C TRP A 382 7.04 -8.47 -7.06
N VAL A 383 6.13 -8.10 -7.97
CA VAL A 383 5.16 -9.01 -8.57
C VAL A 383 5.09 -8.80 -10.06
N VAL A 384 4.95 -9.90 -10.79
CA VAL A 384 4.38 -9.91 -12.14
C VAL A 384 3.14 -10.79 -12.12
N ARG A 385 2.02 -10.23 -12.59
CA ARG A 385 0.82 -11.01 -12.89
C ARG A 385 0.62 -11.01 -14.41
N LYS A 386 0.45 -12.19 -15.00
CA LYS A 386 0.04 -12.39 -16.40
C LYS A 386 -1.08 -13.42 -16.47
N GLY A 387 -2.29 -12.96 -16.81
CA GLY A 387 -3.51 -13.77 -16.75
C GLY A 387 -3.71 -14.39 -15.37
N LYS A 388 -3.73 -15.73 -15.32
CA LYS A 388 -3.89 -16.51 -14.08
C LYS A 388 -2.62 -16.66 -13.25
N TRP A 389 -1.45 -16.46 -13.85
CA TRP A 389 -0.19 -16.66 -13.16
C TRP A 389 0.26 -15.38 -12.45
N LYS A 390 0.69 -15.53 -11.21
CA LYS A 390 1.25 -14.45 -10.38
C LYS A 390 2.54 -14.95 -9.74
N LEU A 391 3.65 -14.29 -10.05
CA LEU A 391 4.96 -14.55 -9.44
C LEU A 391 5.32 -13.40 -8.51
N ILE A 392 5.66 -13.73 -7.27
CA ILE A 392 6.13 -12.79 -6.25
C ILE A 392 7.61 -13.07 -5.96
N GLY A 393 8.44 -12.03 -6.04
CA GLY A 393 9.81 -12.04 -5.52
C GLY A 393 9.86 -11.51 -4.10
N TYR A 394 10.63 -12.20 -3.25
CA TYR A 394 10.79 -11.92 -1.82
C TYR A 394 9.45 -11.70 -1.08
N PRO A 395 8.48 -12.62 -1.20
CA PRO A 395 7.14 -12.43 -0.63
C PRO A 395 7.18 -12.14 0.87
N LYS A 396 6.29 -11.26 1.33
CA LYS A 396 6.03 -11.03 2.77
C LYS A 396 4.57 -11.30 3.07
N ASP A 397 4.28 -12.15 4.06
CA ASP A 397 2.93 -12.42 4.53
C ASP A 397 2.66 -11.72 5.86
N THR A 398 1.99 -10.57 5.81
CA THR A 398 1.61 -9.78 6.99
C THR A 398 0.31 -10.24 7.64
N SER A 399 -0.40 -11.20 7.04
CA SER A 399 -1.63 -11.79 7.60
C SER A 399 -1.36 -13.03 8.45
N HIS A 400 -0.15 -13.60 8.35
CA HIS A 400 0.25 -14.85 9.01
C HIS A 400 -0.65 -16.07 8.67
N LYS A 401 -1.39 -16.03 7.55
CA LYS A 401 -2.26 -17.13 7.13
C LYS A 401 -1.51 -18.34 6.58
N GLY A 402 -0.28 -18.13 6.09
CA GLY A 402 0.56 -19.22 5.58
C GLY A 402 2.00 -19.14 6.08
N ILE A 403 2.74 -20.23 5.87
CA ILE A 403 4.17 -20.30 6.19
C ILE A 403 4.97 -19.87 4.95
N LEU A 404 6.05 -19.11 5.16
CA LEU A 404 7.05 -18.83 4.13
C LEU A 404 8.38 -19.44 4.57
N ASN A 405 8.92 -20.31 3.74
CA ASN A 405 10.29 -20.77 3.87
C ASN A 405 11.18 -19.87 3.02
N MET A 406 11.82 -18.88 3.62
CA MET A 406 12.60 -17.87 2.90
C MET A 406 13.73 -18.44 2.01
N GLU A 407 14.19 -19.66 2.27
CA GLU A 407 15.14 -20.37 1.40
C GLU A 407 14.47 -20.86 0.10
N ASN A 408 13.27 -21.41 0.21
CA ASN A 408 12.58 -22.08 -0.89
C ASN A 408 11.54 -21.19 -1.60
N ASP A 409 11.09 -20.13 -0.93
CA ASP A 409 9.95 -19.30 -1.31
C ASP A 409 10.35 -17.86 -1.69
N ALA A 410 11.65 -17.59 -1.86
CA ALA A 410 12.10 -16.29 -2.36
C ALA A 410 11.49 -15.95 -3.73
N LEU A 411 11.12 -16.97 -4.51
CA LEU A 411 10.20 -16.86 -5.64
C LEU A 411 8.95 -17.67 -5.32
N PHE A 412 7.78 -17.03 -5.35
CA PHE A 412 6.50 -17.64 -5.05
C PHE A 412 5.55 -17.53 -6.23
N LEU A 413 5.26 -18.66 -6.88
CA LEU A 413 4.36 -18.72 -8.03
C LEU A 413 2.99 -19.25 -7.60
N SER A 414 1.93 -18.57 -8.02
CA SER A 414 0.53 -18.95 -7.79
C SER A 414 -0.25 -19.00 -9.10
N ASN A 415 -1.21 -19.92 -9.20
CA ASN A 415 -2.27 -19.90 -10.20
C ASN A 415 -3.57 -19.42 -9.54
N LEU A 416 -3.98 -18.19 -9.83
CA LEU A 416 -5.14 -17.53 -9.22
C LEU A 416 -6.48 -18.03 -9.74
N GLU A 417 -6.51 -18.73 -10.89
CA GLU A 417 -7.72 -19.37 -11.40
C GLU A 417 -8.05 -20.64 -10.61
N ASP A 418 -7.01 -21.43 -10.30
CA ASP A 418 -7.17 -22.68 -9.53
C ASP A 418 -7.37 -22.40 -8.04
N ASN A 419 -6.60 -21.46 -7.48
CA ASN A 419 -6.64 -21.15 -6.06
C ASN A 419 -6.16 -19.72 -5.75
N VAL A 420 -7.10 -18.85 -5.38
CA VAL A 420 -6.86 -17.44 -5.00
C VAL A 420 -6.16 -17.25 -3.65
N SER A 421 -5.99 -18.31 -2.85
CA SER A 421 -5.45 -18.19 -1.49
C SER A 421 -3.93 -18.04 -1.41
N GLU A 422 -3.19 -18.36 -2.48
CA GLU A 422 -1.73 -18.26 -2.53
C GLU A 422 -1.00 -18.98 -1.36
N MET A 423 -1.57 -20.10 -0.89
CA MET A 423 -1.00 -20.91 0.20
C MET A 423 0.05 -21.92 -0.29
N VAL A 424 0.07 -22.24 -1.58
CA VAL A 424 0.94 -23.26 -2.17
C VAL A 424 1.85 -22.62 -3.21
N ASN A 425 3.16 -22.72 -3.01
CA ASN A 425 4.15 -22.27 -3.98
C ASN A 425 4.29 -23.28 -5.13
N LEU A 426 4.00 -22.85 -6.35
CA LEU A 426 4.10 -23.65 -7.57
C LEU A 426 5.43 -23.48 -8.32
N ALA A 427 6.35 -22.63 -7.82
CA ALA A 427 7.56 -22.24 -8.57
C ALA A 427 8.44 -23.44 -8.97
N LYS A 428 8.59 -24.43 -8.08
CA LYS A 428 9.37 -25.66 -8.36
C LYS A 428 8.71 -26.56 -9.41
N LYS A 429 7.39 -26.51 -9.55
CA LYS A 429 6.62 -27.34 -10.49
C LYS A 429 6.54 -26.74 -11.89
N HIS A 430 6.68 -25.42 -12.02
CA HIS A 430 6.56 -24.68 -13.29
C HIS A 430 7.75 -23.74 -13.51
N PRO A 431 8.99 -24.26 -13.62
CA PRO A 431 10.19 -23.42 -13.77
C PRO A 431 10.21 -22.62 -15.08
N ASP A 432 9.53 -23.11 -16.12
CA ASP A 432 9.30 -22.43 -17.39
C ASP A 432 8.45 -21.17 -17.23
N ILE A 433 7.35 -21.25 -16.48
CA ILE A 433 6.49 -20.11 -16.17
C ILE A 433 7.23 -19.10 -15.28
N VAL A 434 7.99 -19.58 -14.29
CA VAL A 434 8.82 -18.71 -13.44
C VAL A 434 9.81 -17.93 -14.32
N LYS A 435 10.49 -18.60 -15.26
CA LYS A 435 11.42 -17.94 -16.17
C LYS A 435 10.71 -16.90 -17.04
N GLU A 436 9.56 -17.22 -17.63
CA GLU A 436 8.77 -16.29 -18.43
C GLU A 436 8.40 -15.03 -17.65
N LEU A 437 7.91 -15.18 -16.42
CA LEU A 437 7.49 -14.05 -15.59
C LEU A 437 8.68 -13.23 -15.08
N ILE A 438 9.84 -13.85 -14.84
CA ILE A 438 11.10 -13.11 -14.58
C ILE A 438 11.51 -12.31 -15.80
N ASP A 439 11.49 -12.91 -16.99
CA ASP A 439 11.85 -12.20 -18.23
C ASP A 439 10.89 -11.02 -18.48
N LEU A 440 9.61 -11.18 -18.18
CA LEU A 440 8.60 -10.11 -18.24
C LEU A 440 8.85 -9.02 -17.19
N TYR A 441 9.19 -9.40 -15.95
CA TYR A 441 9.60 -8.45 -14.91
C TYR A 441 10.79 -7.61 -15.36
N LEU A 442 11.82 -8.24 -15.92
CA LEU A 442 13.04 -7.58 -16.37
C LEU A 442 12.83 -6.73 -17.64
N SER A 443 11.73 -6.93 -18.36
CA SER A 443 11.33 -6.08 -19.48
C SER A 443 10.60 -4.82 -19.04
N TRP A 444 10.07 -4.79 -17.82
CA TRP A 444 9.50 -3.59 -17.23
C TRP A 444 10.62 -2.63 -16.83
N GLU A 445 10.44 -1.33 -17.09
CA GLU A 445 11.47 -0.30 -16.89
C GLU A 445 12.01 -0.22 -15.45
N HIS A 446 11.23 -0.67 -14.47
CA HIS A 446 11.60 -0.69 -13.04
C HIS A 446 12.10 -2.06 -12.55
N GLY A 447 12.16 -3.06 -13.43
CA GLY A 447 12.69 -4.39 -13.14
C GLY A 447 14.21 -4.45 -13.23
N SER A 448 14.87 -5.03 -12.23
CA SER A 448 16.32 -5.21 -12.23
C SER A 448 16.73 -6.65 -11.99
N LYS A 449 17.85 -7.07 -12.61
CA LYS A 449 18.48 -8.37 -12.31
C LYS A 449 18.91 -8.49 -10.86
N ASN A 450 19.14 -7.36 -10.17
CA ASN A 450 19.47 -7.34 -8.74
C ASN A 450 18.25 -7.65 -7.85
N ASP A 451 17.03 -7.49 -8.37
CA ASP A 451 15.80 -7.83 -7.65
C ASP A 451 15.51 -9.34 -7.71
N ILE A 452 16.13 -10.08 -8.64
CA ILE A 452 15.89 -11.52 -8.79
C ILE A 452 16.62 -12.27 -7.67
N PRO A 453 15.92 -13.10 -6.87
CA PRO A 453 16.56 -13.91 -5.84
C PRO A 453 17.72 -14.73 -6.38
N GLN A 454 18.92 -14.44 -5.87
CA GLN A 454 20.11 -15.24 -6.14
C GLN A 454 20.12 -16.46 -5.23
N LYS A 455 20.66 -17.59 -5.67
CA LYS A 455 20.85 -18.73 -4.78
C LYS A 455 21.66 -18.29 -3.55
N MET A 456 21.15 -18.59 -2.35
CA MET A 456 21.93 -18.38 -1.13
C MET A 456 23.28 -19.08 -1.26
N LYS A 457 24.34 -18.37 -0.90
CA LYS A 457 25.69 -18.93 -0.92
C LYS A 457 25.84 -19.79 0.33
N THR A 458 26.05 -21.08 0.12
CA THR A 458 26.41 -21.99 1.20
C THR A 458 27.92 -21.93 1.45
N VAL A 459 28.33 -21.87 2.70
CA VAL A 459 29.74 -21.85 3.13
C VAL A 459 29.93 -22.93 4.19
N SER A 460 30.93 -23.79 4.00
CA SER A 460 31.33 -24.75 5.05
C SER A 460 32.37 -24.09 5.95
N HIS A 461 32.18 -24.18 7.26
CA HIS A 461 33.08 -23.59 8.25
C HIS A 461 33.04 -24.40 9.54
N LEU A 462 34.04 -24.23 10.40
CA LEU A 462 34.18 -24.97 11.66
C LEU A 462 33.07 -24.67 12.68
N GLY A 463 32.31 -23.60 12.46
CA GLY A 463 31.22 -23.13 13.31
C GLY A 463 29.86 -23.80 13.05
N SER A 464 29.68 -24.56 11.97
CA SER A 464 28.34 -25.04 11.57
C SER A 464 27.65 -25.97 12.59
N ASN A 465 28.40 -26.58 13.51
CA ASN A 465 27.88 -27.42 14.61
C ASN A 465 28.11 -26.78 15.99
N ALA A 466 28.52 -25.51 16.03
CA ALA A 466 28.77 -24.80 17.28
C ALA A 466 27.44 -24.32 17.91
N SER A 467 27.47 -24.04 19.20
CA SER A 467 26.36 -23.33 19.86
C SER A 467 26.70 -21.87 20.05
N ILE A 468 25.70 -21.01 19.91
CA ILE A 468 25.84 -19.56 20.05
C ILE A 468 24.91 -19.03 21.14
N THR A 469 25.35 -18.03 21.89
CA THR A 469 24.57 -17.38 22.94
C THR A 469 24.81 -15.88 22.89
N ALA A 470 23.73 -15.09 22.95
CA ALA A 470 23.83 -13.64 23.08
C ALA A 470 24.00 -13.24 24.54
N LEU A 471 24.95 -12.35 24.80
CA LEU A 471 25.17 -11.73 26.11
C LEU A 471 24.42 -10.41 26.25
N THR A 472 24.10 -9.76 25.14
CA THR A 472 23.23 -8.58 25.12
C THR A 472 21.80 -8.96 24.73
N PRO A 473 20.78 -8.21 25.20
CA PRO A 473 19.41 -8.40 24.74
C PRO A 473 19.30 -8.31 23.22
N LEU A 474 18.59 -9.26 22.61
CA LEU A 474 18.35 -9.27 21.18
C LEU A 474 17.12 -8.44 20.84
N HIS A 475 17.14 -7.77 19.69
CA HIS A 475 15.97 -7.10 19.16
C HIS A 475 14.81 -8.08 18.95
N ASN A 476 13.59 -7.71 19.35
CA ASN A 476 12.42 -8.59 19.34
C ASN A 476 12.12 -9.24 17.98
N LYS A 477 12.41 -8.52 16.89
CA LYS A 477 12.17 -8.96 15.51
C LYS A 477 13.33 -9.76 14.90
N TYR A 478 14.57 -9.45 15.25
CA TYR A 478 15.78 -9.96 14.56
C TYR A 478 16.66 -10.76 15.51
N LYS A 479 16.08 -11.79 16.14
CA LYS A 479 16.67 -12.56 17.26
C LYS A 479 17.08 -13.99 16.92
N ASN A 480 16.99 -14.41 15.66
CA ASN A 480 17.29 -15.79 15.27
C ASN A 480 18.81 -16.02 15.16
N LEU A 481 19.48 -16.37 16.26
CA LEU A 481 20.94 -16.53 16.29
C LEU A 481 21.49 -17.63 15.37
N ASN A 482 20.64 -18.60 14.97
CA ASN A 482 21.07 -19.71 14.13
C ASN A 482 21.61 -19.25 12.77
N VAL A 483 21.14 -18.09 12.26
CA VAL A 483 21.59 -17.51 10.98
C VAL A 483 23.05 -17.05 10.99
N LEU A 484 23.69 -17.03 12.17
CA LEU A 484 25.10 -16.66 12.29
C LEU A 484 26.03 -17.86 12.10
N LEU A 485 25.51 -19.10 12.07
CA LEU A 485 26.32 -20.32 12.00
C LEU A 485 25.69 -21.41 11.12
N ASP A 486 24.64 -21.11 10.36
CA ASP A 486 23.95 -22.12 9.55
C ASP A 486 24.67 -22.42 8.22
N GLY A 487 25.78 -21.74 7.95
CA GLY A 487 26.56 -21.89 6.75
C GLY A 487 25.85 -21.30 5.53
N LYS A 488 24.91 -20.37 5.72
CA LYS A 488 24.15 -19.72 4.64
C LYS A 488 24.32 -18.22 4.73
N ARG A 489 24.72 -17.61 3.61
CA ARG A 489 24.77 -16.15 3.49
C ARG A 489 23.42 -15.59 3.08
N GLY A 490 22.97 -14.56 3.78
CA GLY A 490 21.69 -13.89 3.59
C GLY A 490 21.57 -13.21 2.23
N TYR A 491 20.32 -13.00 1.79
CA TYR A 491 20.01 -12.19 0.62
C TYR A 491 20.25 -10.69 0.92
N ASN A 492 20.23 -9.87 -0.13
CA ASN A 492 20.18 -8.42 -0.02
C ASN A 492 18.79 -7.91 0.43
N ASP A 493 18.28 -8.46 1.52
CA ASP A 493 17.05 -8.09 2.20
C ASP A 493 17.20 -8.34 3.70
N TYR A 494 17.33 -7.27 4.49
CA TYR A 494 17.40 -7.34 5.95
C TYR A 494 16.11 -7.88 6.60
N ALA A 495 14.98 -7.80 5.90
CA ALA A 495 13.71 -8.31 6.39
C ALA A 495 13.51 -9.82 6.10
N SER A 496 14.46 -10.47 5.44
CA SER A 496 14.37 -11.89 5.06
C SER A 496 14.44 -12.87 6.25
N GLY A 497 14.70 -12.37 7.46
CA GLY A 497 14.93 -13.20 8.64
C GLY A 497 16.25 -13.97 8.62
N GLN A 498 17.13 -13.71 7.63
CA GLN A 498 18.49 -14.26 7.51
C GLN A 498 19.55 -13.37 8.17
N TRP A 499 19.12 -12.40 8.98
CA TRP A 499 20.00 -11.40 9.58
C TRP A 499 19.69 -11.24 11.07
N ILE A 500 20.74 -11.05 11.87
CA ILE A 500 20.61 -10.47 13.21
C ILE A 500 20.76 -8.95 13.08
N GLY A 501 19.78 -8.22 13.62
CA GLY A 501 19.74 -6.77 13.59
C GLY A 501 19.74 -6.18 15.00
N GLN A 502 20.50 -5.12 15.21
CA GLN A 502 20.46 -4.31 16.42
C GLN A 502 20.32 -2.83 16.08
N GLU A 503 19.63 -2.11 16.96
CA GLU A 503 19.36 -0.67 16.86
C GLU A 503 19.98 0.05 18.04
N GLY A 504 20.81 1.06 17.77
CA GLY A 504 21.38 1.94 18.80
C GLY A 504 22.35 1.29 19.79
N THR A 505 22.54 -0.02 19.73
CA THR A 505 23.21 -0.82 20.75
C THR A 505 24.17 -1.82 20.12
N ASN A 506 25.13 -2.31 20.91
CA ASN A 506 26.11 -3.31 20.46
C ASN A 506 25.56 -4.75 20.61
N LEU A 507 26.17 -5.68 19.89
CA LEU A 507 25.87 -7.11 20.01
C LEU A 507 27.08 -7.85 20.58
N GLU A 508 26.88 -8.56 21.68
CA GLU A 508 27.89 -9.48 22.24
C GLU A 508 27.41 -10.92 22.17
N LEU A 509 28.29 -11.81 21.68
CA LEU A 509 28.00 -13.21 21.44
C LEU A 509 29.12 -14.09 22.02
N ILE A 510 28.76 -15.28 22.50
CA ILE A 510 29.71 -16.37 22.76
C ILE A 510 29.38 -17.52 21.80
N ILE A 511 30.40 -18.03 21.12
CA ILE A 511 30.35 -19.24 20.30
C ILE A 511 31.17 -20.33 21.00
N ASP A 512 30.59 -21.52 21.18
CA ASP A 512 31.26 -22.74 21.66
C ASP A 512 31.39 -23.73 20.49
N LEU A 513 32.62 -23.92 20.00
CA LEU A 513 32.96 -24.84 18.91
C LEU A 513 32.90 -26.31 19.31
N LYS A 514 32.50 -26.63 20.54
CA LYS A 514 32.41 -27.98 21.17
C LYS A 514 33.75 -28.67 21.43
N ALA A 515 34.80 -28.29 20.71
CA ALA A 515 36.16 -28.74 20.94
C ALA A 515 37.14 -27.60 20.64
N THR A 516 38.34 -27.66 21.20
CA THR A 516 39.43 -26.75 20.81
C THR A 516 39.84 -27.05 19.37
N LYS A 517 39.79 -26.03 18.52
CA LYS A 517 40.16 -26.10 17.11
C LYS A 517 41.27 -25.10 16.81
N GLN A 518 42.13 -25.43 15.84
CA GLN A 518 43.05 -24.46 15.25
C GLN A 518 42.25 -23.54 14.33
N LEU A 519 42.38 -22.24 14.54
CA LEU A 519 41.69 -21.21 13.77
C LEU A 519 42.72 -20.44 12.95
N SER A 520 42.38 -20.15 11.71
CA SER A 520 43.21 -19.46 10.72
C SER A 520 42.56 -18.16 10.22
N LYS A 521 41.22 -18.12 10.19
CA LYS A 521 40.48 -16.94 9.75
C LYS A 521 39.08 -16.93 10.34
N ILE A 522 38.60 -15.74 10.70
CA ILE A 522 37.21 -15.51 11.07
C ILE A 522 36.67 -14.38 10.22
N SER A 523 35.51 -14.59 9.61
CA SER A 523 34.83 -13.56 8.84
C SER A 523 33.40 -13.39 9.33
N THR A 524 32.87 -12.17 9.24
CA THR A 524 31.48 -11.87 9.61
C THR A 524 30.84 -11.08 8.48
N GLY A 525 29.73 -11.58 7.97
CA GLY A 525 28.93 -10.86 7.00
C GLY A 525 28.21 -9.67 7.62
N TYR A 526 28.11 -8.58 6.87
CA TYR A 526 27.39 -7.38 7.30
C TYR A 526 26.73 -6.70 6.12
N MET A 527 25.72 -5.89 6.42
CA MET A 527 24.99 -5.09 5.44
C MET A 527 25.21 -3.59 5.61
N HIS A 528 25.14 -2.87 4.48
CA HIS A 528 25.26 -1.41 4.41
C HIS A 528 24.19 -0.84 3.47
N GLU A 529 23.15 -0.25 4.06
CA GLU A 529 22.06 0.40 3.34
C GLU A 529 21.62 1.68 4.07
N PRO A 530 22.38 2.78 3.94
CA PRO A 530 22.11 4.00 4.68
C PRO A 530 20.69 4.54 4.46
N GLY A 531 20.13 4.39 3.26
CA GLY A 531 18.75 4.80 2.97
C GLY A 531 17.69 4.18 3.89
N ASN A 532 17.95 2.97 4.40
CA ASN A 532 17.11 2.28 5.39
C ASN A 532 17.66 2.36 6.82
N TRP A 533 18.57 3.31 7.06
CA TRP A 533 19.23 3.57 8.34
C TRP A 533 20.12 2.42 8.81
N ILE A 534 20.55 1.56 7.86
CA ILE A 534 21.40 0.39 8.10
C ILE A 534 22.84 0.75 7.76
N PHE A 535 23.70 0.72 8.77
CA PHE A 535 25.10 1.06 8.63
C PHE A 535 25.98 -0.16 8.91
N SER A 536 27.16 -0.16 8.30
CA SER A 536 28.16 -1.17 8.58
C SER A 536 28.62 -1.04 10.04
N PRO A 537 28.92 -2.15 10.74
CA PRO A 537 29.50 -2.08 12.07
C PRO A 537 30.76 -1.20 12.10
N LYS A 538 30.93 -0.43 13.17
CA LYS A 538 32.12 0.40 13.41
C LYS A 538 33.36 -0.47 13.64
N ALA A 539 33.17 -1.61 14.31
CA ALA A 539 34.20 -2.57 14.63
C ALA A 539 33.59 -3.94 14.93
N ILE A 540 34.36 -4.99 14.68
CA ILE A 540 34.11 -6.32 15.24
C ILE A 540 35.39 -6.76 15.97
N GLU A 541 35.21 -7.09 17.24
CA GLU A 541 36.26 -7.52 18.15
C GLU A 541 36.04 -8.99 18.51
N ILE A 542 37.11 -9.77 18.54
CA ILE A 542 37.07 -11.21 18.84
C ILE A 542 38.09 -11.53 19.93
N SER A 543 37.62 -12.17 20.99
CA SER A 543 38.46 -12.75 22.04
C SER A 543 38.34 -14.27 22.06
N PHE A 544 39.42 -14.94 22.50
CA PHE A 544 39.53 -16.40 22.50
C PHE A 544 39.60 -16.95 23.92
N SER A 545 39.08 -18.16 24.12
CA SER A 545 39.11 -18.88 25.39
C SER A 545 39.02 -20.40 25.17
N ASN A 546 39.61 -21.17 26.08
CA ASN A 546 39.45 -22.63 26.14
C ASN A 546 38.54 -23.10 27.27
N ASP A 547 38.25 -22.25 28.27
CA ASP A 547 37.40 -22.56 29.43
C ASP A 547 35.99 -21.95 29.33
N GLY A 548 35.78 -20.99 28.44
CA GLY A 548 34.53 -20.26 28.24
C GLY A 548 34.26 -19.16 29.29
N ASN A 549 35.16 -18.99 30.26
CA ASN A 549 35.02 -18.03 31.36
C ASN A 549 36.05 -16.91 31.28
N THR A 550 37.30 -17.25 30.94
CA THR A 550 38.42 -16.33 30.86
C THR A 550 38.77 -16.08 29.40
N PHE A 551 38.51 -14.87 28.91
CA PHE A 551 38.79 -14.47 27.54
C PHE A 551 40.04 -13.60 27.47
N GLY A 552 40.89 -13.89 26.49
CA GLY A 552 42.07 -13.07 26.20
C GLY A 552 41.72 -11.68 25.66
N SER A 553 42.74 -10.82 25.51
CA SER A 553 42.57 -9.48 24.95
C SER A 553 41.91 -9.52 23.57
N PRO A 554 40.94 -8.63 23.30
CA PRO A 554 40.22 -8.63 22.03
C PRO A 554 41.14 -8.25 20.88
N GLN A 555 41.06 -9.02 19.80
CA GLN A 555 41.63 -8.67 18.51
C GLN A 555 40.56 -7.95 17.69
N LYS A 556 40.94 -6.88 16.99
CA LYS A 556 40.04 -6.07 16.17
C LYS A 556 40.33 -6.35 14.71
N GLY A 557 39.34 -6.74 13.92
CA GLY A 557 39.55 -6.91 12.49
C GLY A 557 39.45 -5.58 11.73
N ILE A 558 39.73 -5.63 10.44
CA ILE A 558 39.82 -4.45 9.59
C ILE A 558 38.68 -4.49 8.57
N LEU A 559 37.90 -3.40 8.48
CA LEU A 559 36.92 -3.21 7.42
C LEU A 559 37.65 -3.19 6.06
N PRO A 560 37.14 -3.85 5.01
CA PRO A 560 37.76 -3.80 3.69
C PRO A 560 37.93 -2.34 3.24
N THR A 561 39.15 -1.93 2.91
CA THR A 561 39.52 -0.56 2.50
C THR A 561 38.91 -0.10 1.17
N ASN A 562 38.18 -0.97 0.47
CA ASN A 562 37.55 -0.70 -0.83
C ASN A 562 36.07 -0.25 -0.75
N SER A 563 35.57 0.22 0.40
CA SER A 563 34.18 0.67 0.58
C SER A 563 33.86 2.06 -0.02
N ASN A 564 34.75 2.65 -0.83
CA ASN A 564 34.44 3.87 -1.60
C ASN A 564 33.29 3.68 -2.62
N ASN A 565 32.83 2.44 -2.82
CA ASN A 565 31.64 2.15 -3.59
C ASN A 565 30.40 2.34 -2.71
N LYS A 566 29.75 3.50 -2.81
CA LYS A 566 28.54 3.88 -2.06
C LYS A 566 27.33 2.92 -2.24
N ASN A 567 27.45 1.93 -3.13
CA ASN A 567 26.37 1.03 -3.57
C ASN A 567 26.60 -0.46 -3.23
N LYS A 568 27.52 -0.79 -2.32
CA LYS A 568 27.75 -2.19 -1.91
C LYS A 568 26.92 -2.51 -0.66
N PHE A 569 25.99 -3.46 -0.81
CA PHE A 569 24.99 -3.74 0.23
C PHE A 569 25.34 -4.87 1.19
N ILE A 570 26.19 -5.83 0.80
CA ILE A 570 26.68 -6.92 1.68
C ILE A 570 28.19 -7.11 1.45
N ASP A 571 28.98 -7.21 2.52
CA ASP A 571 30.41 -7.55 2.43
C ASP A 571 30.83 -8.50 3.57
N LEU A 572 32.14 -8.71 3.76
CA LEU A 572 32.72 -9.47 4.86
C LEU A 572 33.70 -8.62 5.64
N PHE A 573 33.54 -8.60 6.96
CA PHE A 573 34.62 -8.27 7.87
C PHE A 573 35.54 -9.48 7.96
N ILE A 574 36.86 -9.31 7.86
CA ILE A 574 37.82 -10.43 7.85
C ILE A 574 38.89 -10.19 8.92
N MET A 575 39.14 -11.22 9.72
CA MET A 575 40.22 -11.29 10.68
C MET A 575 41.04 -12.55 10.42
N LYS A 576 42.32 -12.38 10.07
CA LYS A 576 43.27 -13.50 10.08
C LYS A 576 43.71 -13.75 11.52
N VAL A 577 43.72 -15.01 11.92
CA VAL A 577 44.08 -15.43 13.27
C VAL A 577 45.02 -16.62 13.19
N ASP A 578 45.81 -16.84 14.24
CA ASP A 578 46.55 -18.09 14.42
C ASP A 578 46.41 -18.47 15.89
N GLN A 579 45.29 -19.12 16.21
CA GLN A 579 44.90 -19.38 17.60
C GLN A 579 44.24 -20.75 17.71
N LYS A 580 44.57 -21.49 18.78
CA LYS A 580 43.81 -22.66 19.20
C LYS A 580 42.78 -22.26 20.25
N SER A 581 41.51 -22.37 19.90
CA SER A 581 40.42 -21.96 20.78
C SER A 581 39.23 -22.90 20.70
N ARG A 582 38.50 -23.05 21.80
CA ARG A 582 37.17 -23.67 21.83
C ARG A 582 36.06 -22.61 21.79
N TYR A 583 36.25 -21.52 22.52
CA TYR A 583 35.27 -20.45 22.67
C TYR A 583 35.73 -19.19 21.96
N LEU A 584 34.78 -18.47 21.37
CA LEU A 584 34.99 -17.16 20.80
C LEU A 584 33.97 -16.20 21.43
N LYS A 585 34.45 -15.07 21.93
CA LYS A 585 33.58 -13.94 22.29
C LYS A 585 33.66 -12.92 21.18
N ILE A 586 32.52 -12.60 20.57
CA ILE A 586 32.40 -11.66 19.45
C ILE A 586 31.64 -10.44 19.93
N ASN A 587 32.24 -9.26 19.77
CA ASN A 587 31.64 -7.97 20.09
C ASN A 587 31.52 -7.15 18.81
N VAL A 588 30.28 -6.93 18.36
CA VAL A 588 29.96 -6.12 17.18
C VAL A 588 29.50 -4.74 17.65
N GLN A 589 30.29 -3.73 17.29
CA GLN A 589 30.06 -2.35 17.69
C GLN A 589 29.26 -1.63 16.60
N GLY A 590 28.05 -1.18 16.95
CA GLY A 590 27.25 -0.31 16.09
C GLY A 590 27.82 1.10 16.04
N ILE A 591 27.29 1.93 15.13
CA ILE A 591 27.63 3.37 15.11
C ILE A 591 26.83 4.18 16.15
N GLY A 592 25.87 3.56 16.84
CA GLY A 592 25.01 4.19 17.84
C GLY A 592 23.88 4.97 17.19
N THR A 593 24.15 6.18 16.70
CA THR A 593 23.15 7.03 16.06
C THR A 593 23.50 7.26 14.58
N CYS A 594 22.49 7.61 13.78
CA CYS A 594 22.69 7.97 12.39
C CYS A 594 23.64 9.19 12.30
N PRO A 595 24.53 9.22 11.29
CA PRO A 595 25.54 10.26 11.17
C PRO A 595 24.96 11.60 10.73
N LYS A 596 25.70 12.67 11.01
CA LYS A 596 25.33 14.04 10.66
C LYS A 596 25.05 14.18 9.15
N GLY A 597 23.94 14.82 8.81
CA GLY A 597 23.50 15.01 7.42
C GLY A 597 22.74 13.83 6.81
N HIS A 598 22.51 12.76 7.56
CA HIS A 598 21.54 11.72 7.22
C HIS A 598 20.11 12.18 7.57
N PRO A 599 19.05 11.78 6.84
CA PRO A 599 17.67 12.12 7.21
C PRO A 599 17.26 11.72 8.63
N GLY A 600 17.91 10.69 9.19
CA GLY A 600 17.71 10.22 10.57
C GLY A 600 18.73 10.75 11.58
N ASP A 601 19.46 11.83 11.30
CA ASP A 601 20.50 12.39 12.20
C ASP A 601 20.05 12.45 13.66
N GLY A 602 20.86 11.91 14.57
CA GLY A 602 20.58 11.83 16.01
C GLY A 602 19.67 10.69 16.45
N PHE A 603 18.97 10.00 15.54
CA PHE A 603 18.19 8.81 15.88
C PHE A 603 19.05 7.54 15.88
N PRO A 604 18.62 6.46 16.57
CA PRO A 604 19.33 5.19 16.58
C PRO A 604 19.60 4.66 15.16
N ALA A 605 20.83 4.19 14.94
CA ALA A 605 21.23 3.54 13.70
C ALA A 605 21.10 2.03 13.82
N TRP A 606 20.77 1.38 12.71
CA TRP A 606 20.75 -0.07 12.61
C TRP A 606 22.09 -0.61 12.13
N PHE A 607 22.46 -1.80 12.59
CA PHE A 607 23.36 -2.67 11.85
C PHE A 607 22.76 -4.07 11.74
N PHE A 608 23.15 -4.78 10.68
CA PHE A 608 22.76 -6.16 10.44
C PHE A 608 24.00 -6.99 10.14
N ILE A 609 24.09 -8.16 10.78
CA ILE A 609 25.13 -9.15 10.52
C ILE A 609 24.52 -10.49 10.13
N ASP A 610 25.21 -11.22 9.26
CA ASP A 610 24.94 -12.59 8.87
C ASP A 610 26.23 -13.41 8.95
N GLU A 611 26.08 -14.74 9.08
CA GLU A 611 27.11 -15.76 8.85
C GLU A 611 28.53 -15.44 9.37
N ILE A 612 28.88 -16.02 10.51
CA ILE A 612 30.20 -15.98 11.12
C ILE A 612 31.00 -17.21 10.65
N ILE A 613 31.78 -16.99 9.60
CA ILE A 613 32.61 -18.00 8.95
C ILE A 613 33.88 -18.20 9.79
N ILE A 614 34.11 -19.42 10.25
CA ILE A 614 35.25 -19.81 11.10
C ILE A 614 36.07 -20.87 10.37
N GLU A 615 37.31 -20.56 9.99
CA GLU A 615 38.20 -21.45 9.22
C GLU A 615 39.40 -21.92 10.03
#